data_AF-A0A9E5TCU3-F1
#
_entry.id   AF-A0A9E5TCU3-F1
#
_cell.length_a   1.000
_cell.length_b   1.000
_cell.length_c   1.000
_cell.angle_alpha   90.00
_cell.angle_beta   90.00
_cell.angle_gamma   90.00
#
_symmetry.space_group_name_H-M   'P 1'
#
loop_
_entity.id
_entity.type
_entity.pdbx_description
1 polymer ?
#
loop_
_entity_poly.entity_id
_entity_poly.type
_entity_poly.pdbx_seq_one_letter_code
_entity_poly.pdbx_strand_id
1 'polypeptide(L)' 'STSWALEAEKVHAQLYDEAKAAVEGGQDADIGDIYICEVCGWTGTGEPPDRCPLCGAPASKFRMF' A
#
# COMPACT_ATOMS: atom_id res chain seq x y z
N SER A 1 -14.40 1.95 -14.81
CA SER A 1 -13.04 1.51 -15.18
C SER A 1 -12.44 0.83 -13.96
N THR A 2 -11.81 -0.33 -14.13
CA THR A 2 -11.21 -1.15 -13.05
C THR A 2 -9.73 -0.89 -12.83
N SER A 3 -9.16 0.10 -13.52
CA SER A 3 -7.72 0.39 -13.51
C SER A 3 -7.18 0.71 -12.11
N TRP A 4 -7.93 1.41 -11.26
CA TRP A 4 -7.45 1.74 -9.92
C TRP A 4 -7.25 0.52 -9.03
N ALA A 5 -8.22 -0.39 -9.04
CA ALA A 5 -8.09 -1.67 -8.35
C ALA A 5 -6.89 -2.44 -8.89
N LEU A 6 -6.74 -2.55 -10.22
CA LEU A 6 -5.61 -3.27 -10.81
C LEU A 6 -4.24 -2.73 -10.37
N GLU A 7 -4.07 -1.41 -10.32
CA GLU A 7 -2.80 -0.82 -9.88
C GLU A 7 -2.57 -1.00 -8.36
N ALA A 8 -3.62 -0.93 -7.53
CA ALA A 8 -3.52 -1.23 -6.11
C ALA A 8 -3.15 -2.71 -5.86
N GLU A 9 -3.78 -3.64 -6.57
CA GLU A 9 -3.53 -5.08 -6.40
C GLU A 9 -2.11 -5.49 -6.78
N LYS A 10 -1.42 -4.76 -7.67
CA LYS A 10 0.00 -4.99 -7.97
C LYS A 10 0.88 -4.72 -6.74
N VAL A 11 0.59 -3.66 -6.01
CA VAL A 11 1.31 -3.34 -4.76
C VAL A 11 0.95 -4.35 -3.68
N HIS A 12 -0.32 -4.75 -3.57
CA HIS A 12 -0.73 -5.77 -2.61
C HIS A 12 -0.01 -7.10 -2.83
N ALA A 13 0.14 -7.53 -4.09
CA ALA A 13 0.87 -8.74 -4.42
C ALA A 13 2.33 -8.68 -3.92
N GLN A 14 3.02 -7.56 -4.14
CA GLN A 14 4.39 -7.35 -3.68
C GLN A 14 4.49 -7.40 -2.14
N LEU A 15 3.61 -6.69 -1.43
CA LEU A 15 3.60 -6.69 0.04
C LEU A 15 3.32 -8.07 0.63
N TYR A 16 2.43 -8.86 0.00
CA TYR A 16 2.18 -10.23 0.44
C TYR A 16 3.36 -11.17 0.17
N ASP A 17 4.08 -11.00 -0.94
CA ASP A 17 5.29 -11.78 -1.22
C ASP A 17 6.39 -11.49 -0.17
N GLU A 18 6.57 -10.23 0.21
CA GLU A 18 7.49 -9.82 1.28
C GLU A 18 7.07 -10.39 2.64
N ALA A 19 5.78 -10.26 2.99
CA ALA A 19 5.25 -10.78 4.25
C ALA A 19 5.40 -12.31 4.33
N LYS A 20 5.10 -13.00 3.23
CA LYS A 20 5.26 -14.45 3.12
C LYS A 20 6.72 -14.87 3.32
N ALA A 21 7.66 -14.18 2.66
CA ALA A 21 9.09 -14.47 2.80
C ALA A 21 9.58 -14.33 4.25
N ALA A 22 9.11 -13.31 4.98
CA ALA A 22 9.41 -13.15 6.39
C ALA A 22 8.89 -14.33 7.24
N VAL A 23 7.63 -14.71 7.03
CA VAL A 23 6.99 -15.83 7.75
C VAL A 23 7.67 -17.16 7.45
N GLU A 24 8.04 -17.42 6.19
CA GLU A 24 8.81 -18.61 5.80
C GLU A 24 10.21 -18.64 6.46
N GLY A 25 10.79 -17.46 6.74
CA GLY A 25 12.01 -17.29 7.53
C GLY A 25 11.82 -17.41 9.05
N GLY A 26 10.60 -17.65 9.54
CA GLY A 26 10.28 -17.73 10.97
C GLY A 26 10.26 -16.36 11.66
N GLN A 27 10.05 -15.29 10.90
CA GLN A 27 10.01 -13.91 11.38
C GLN A 27 8.65 -13.29 11.05
N ASP A 28 8.28 -12.24 11.78
CA ASP A 28 7.16 -11.39 11.38
C ASP A 28 7.62 -10.40 10.31
N ALA A 29 6.68 -9.90 9.52
CA ALA A 29 6.98 -8.97 8.44
C ALA A 29 7.23 -7.56 8.99
N ASP A 30 8.43 -7.03 8.79
CA ASP A 30 8.79 -5.66 9.18
C ASP A 30 8.45 -4.67 8.03
N ILE A 31 7.16 -4.36 7.90
CA ILE A 31 6.61 -3.56 6.79
C ILE A 31 6.49 -2.07 7.16
N GLY A 32 6.58 -1.73 8.45
CA GLY A 32 6.37 -0.38 8.98
C GLY A 32 4.91 0.09 8.91
N ASP A 33 4.70 1.39 9.09
CA ASP A 33 3.36 2.01 9.00
C ASP A 33 2.79 1.83 7.58
N ILE A 34 1.52 1.49 7.49
CA ILE A 34 0.83 1.33 6.20
C ILE A 34 -0.10 2.51 5.98
N TYR A 35 -0.15 3.03 4.77
CA TYR A 35 -1.14 4.03 4.38
C TYR A 35 -1.94 3.60 3.16
N ILE A 36 -3.23 3.96 3.17
CA ILE A 36 -4.16 3.62 2.09
C ILE A 36 -4.87 4.88 1.61
N CYS A 37 -4.88 5.10 0.30
CA CYS A 37 -5.66 6.18 -0.31
C CYS A 37 -7.15 5.83 -0.29
N GLU A 38 -7.96 6.59 0.46
CA GLU A 38 -9.40 6.34 0.61
C GLU A 38 -10.21 6.58 -0.68
N VAL A 39 -9.59 7.15 -1.73
CA VAL A 39 -10.25 7.43 -3.02
C VAL A 39 -10.11 6.26 -3.99
N CYS A 40 -8.92 5.65 -4.07
CA CYS A 40 -8.59 4.68 -5.11
C CYS A 40 -8.00 3.37 -4.61
N GLY A 41 -7.70 3.25 -3.31
CA GLY A 41 -7.13 2.05 -2.72
C GLY A 41 -5.63 1.88 -2.89
N TRP A 42 -4.90 2.87 -3.45
CA TRP A 42 -3.44 2.80 -3.52
C TRP A 42 -2.85 2.66 -2.12
N THR A 43 -2.06 1.60 -1.92
CA THR A 43 -1.41 1.25 -0.66
C THR A 43 0.08 1.58 -0.74
N GLY A 44 0.67 2.03 0.37
CA GLY A 44 2.11 2.19 0.50
C GLY A 44 2.54 2.06 1.96
N THR A 45 3.85 2.10 2.18
CA THR A 45 4.47 1.89 3.49
C THR A 45 5.35 3.09 3.85
N GLY A 46 5.51 3.34 5.15
CA GLY A 46 6.25 4.49 5.67
C GLY A 46 5.45 5.80 5.57
N GLU A 47 6.08 6.86 5.07
CA GLU A 47 5.47 8.19 4.97
C GLU A 47 4.66 8.38 3.67
N PRO A 48 3.39 8.80 3.75
CA PRO A 48 2.58 9.04 2.56
C PRO A 48 3.07 10.26 1.77
N PRO A 49 2.99 10.24 0.42
CA PRO A 49 3.32 11.39 -0.41
C PRO A 49 2.26 12.49 -0.31
N ASP A 50 2.62 13.72 -0.72
CA ASP A 50 1.69 14.86 -0.75
C ASP A 50 0.45 14.61 -1.63
N ARG A 51 0.60 13.78 -2.67
CA ARG A 51 -0.48 13.37 -3.57
C ARG A 51 -0.38 11.90 -3.90
N CYS A 52 -1.54 11.25 -4.00
CA CYS A 52 -1.63 9.87 -4.46
C CYS A 52 -1.05 9.73 -5.89
N PRO A 53 -0.08 8.82 -6.10
CA PRO A 53 0.57 8.66 -7.40
C PRO A 53 -0.37 8.10 -8.49
N LEU A 54 -1.47 7.47 -8.06
CA LEU A 54 -2.44 6.85 -8.95
C LEU A 54 -3.59 7.79 -9.35
N CYS A 55 -4.23 8.46 -8.38
CA CYS A 55 -5.42 9.28 -8.64
C CYS A 55 -5.22 10.79 -8.37
N GLY A 56 -4.09 11.20 -7.78
CA GLY A 56 -3.80 12.61 -7.47
C GLY A 56 -4.55 13.20 -6.27
N ALA A 57 -5.26 12.38 -5.48
CA ALA A 57 -5.87 12.82 -4.23
C ALA A 57 -4.82 13.42 -3.27
N PRO A 58 -5.16 14.47 -2.50
CA PRO A 58 -4.21 15.10 -1.56
C PRO A 58 -3.89 14.19 -0.37
N ALA A 59 -2.80 14.49 0.34
CA ALA A 59 -2.34 13.72 1.49
C ALA A 59 -3.41 13.50 2.58
N SER A 60 -4.35 14.44 2.75
CA SER A 60 -5.47 14.33 3.68
C SER A 60 -6.47 13.21 3.36
N LYS A 61 -6.29 12.50 2.23
CA LYS A 61 -7.06 11.32 1.83
C LYS A 61 -6.32 10.00 2.05
N PHE A 62 -5.16 10.03 2.70
CA PHE A 62 -4.53 8.82 3.21
C PHE A 62 -5.01 8.50 4.61
N ARG A 63 -5.31 7.23 4.84
CA ARG A 63 -5.53 6.67 6.17
C ARG A 63 -4.31 5.85 6.57
N MET A 64 -3.76 6.13 7.74
CA MET A 64 -2.64 5.40 8.34
C MET A 64 -3.14 4.19 9.14
N PHE A 65 -2.31 3.15 9.19
CA PHE A 65 -2.51 1.89 9.92
C PHE A 65 -1.22 1.47 10.61
#